data_AF-A0A836HZ73-F1
#
_entry.id   AF-A0A836HZ73-F1
#
_cell.length_a   1.000
_cell.length_b   1.000
_cell.length_c   1.000
_cell.angle_alpha   90.00
_cell.angle_beta   90.00
_cell.angle_gamma   90.00
#
_symmetry.space_group_name_H-M   'P 1'
#
loop_
_entity.id
_entity.type
_entity.pdbx_description
1 polymer ?
#
loop_
_entity_poly.entity_id
_entity_poly.type
_entity_poly.pdbx_seq_one_letter_code
_entity_poly.pdbx_strand_id
1 'polypeptide(L)'
;MEESAGVRSSYRNGSSATSATVQRESSPMAAMPTNTIREIAPGKVRRSTVQVRSPSGSPLPSVELDEATIALIKENEQMLQTITALQHELEKQQVRLSDAEEARVRLTDEVAELRSQLGLATSEVTTSTGKVLNYKAAFTDLQHAFDQLKKDSDATKEKLEEATKRERLFMQGASTTARRQSDMKESFDLVTLAMRMPNSFLASIRRIMEKLNDPALRPADRQRKLKDDIDRLEAQVAAYKPSTASLGSADSTPNVDIPVRQCVHAFLSVIMTLLRNEVRA
;
A
#
# COMPACT_ATOMS: atom_id res chain seq x y z
N MET A 1 -5.48 32.34 -10.85
CA MET A 1 -4.69 32.49 -12.08
C MET A 1 -4.23 31.10 -12.43
N GLU A 2 -4.66 30.40 -13.47
CA GLU A 2 -5.46 30.62 -14.69
C GLU A 2 -6.18 29.25 -14.95
N GLU A 3 -7.49 29.23 -15.24
CA GLU A 3 -8.07 29.09 -16.59
C GLU A 3 -7.78 27.71 -17.23
N SER A 4 -8.67 26.70 -17.25
CA SER A 4 -9.97 26.50 -17.94
C SER A 4 -9.83 25.52 -19.12
N ALA A 5 -10.97 24.87 -19.45
CA ALA A 5 -11.26 23.92 -20.54
C ALA A 5 -10.77 22.47 -20.36
N GLY A 6 -11.59 21.41 -20.46
CA GLY A 6 -12.96 21.28 -20.91
C GLY A 6 -13.06 20.16 -21.94
N VAL A 7 -13.63 19.00 -21.60
CA VAL A 7 -14.23 18.07 -22.58
C VAL A 7 -15.45 17.43 -21.94
N ARG A 8 -16.63 17.84 -22.41
CA ARG A 8 -17.93 17.30 -22.04
C ARG A 8 -18.17 15.99 -22.79
N SER A 9 -18.45 14.93 -22.03
CA SER A 9 -18.94 13.65 -22.54
C SER A 9 -20.39 13.79 -23.01
N SER A 10 -20.62 13.45 -24.27
CA SER A 10 -21.90 13.45 -24.95
C SER A 10 -22.65 12.14 -24.72
N TYR A 11 -23.74 12.19 -23.95
CA TYR A 11 -24.80 11.19 -23.99
C TYR A 11 -26.15 11.92 -24.06
N ARG A 12 -26.81 11.88 -25.22
CA ARG A 12 -28.21 12.29 -25.36
C ARG A 12 -28.94 11.27 -26.22
N ASN A 13 -29.72 10.42 -25.55
CA ASN A 13 -30.76 9.60 -26.15
C ASN A 13 -31.92 10.47 -26.62
N GLY A 14 -32.67 9.94 -27.60
CA GLY A 14 -34.13 9.98 -27.50
C GLY A 14 -34.83 10.85 -28.54
N SER A 15 -35.40 10.18 -29.52
CA SER A 15 -36.41 10.63 -30.48
C SER A 15 -37.46 11.58 -29.90
N SER A 16 -37.76 12.65 -30.65
CA SER A 16 -39.05 13.32 -30.58
C SER A 16 -39.53 13.55 -32.01
N ALA A 17 -40.51 12.74 -32.40
CA ALA A 17 -41.25 12.90 -33.62
C ALA A 17 -42.06 14.20 -33.54
N THR A 18 -41.76 15.13 -34.45
CA THR A 18 -42.62 16.27 -34.74
C THR A 18 -43.92 15.76 -35.35
N SER A 19 -45.00 15.89 -34.60
CA SER A 19 -46.37 15.65 -35.03
C SER A 19 -46.77 16.67 -36.11
N ALA A 20 -46.72 16.23 -37.36
CA ALA A 20 -47.36 16.93 -38.46
C ALA A 20 -48.88 16.85 -38.28
N THR A 21 -49.51 18.02 -38.15
CA THR A 21 -50.96 18.23 -38.29
C THR A 21 -51.43 17.79 -39.67
N VAL A 22 -51.97 16.58 -39.76
CA VAL A 22 -52.78 16.14 -40.90
C VAL A 22 -54.23 16.45 -40.55
N GLN A 23 -54.80 17.46 -41.21
CA GLN A 23 -56.24 17.69 -41.24
C GLN A 23 -56.89 16.42 -41.84
N ARG A 24 -57.54 15.62 -41.00
CA ARG A 24 -58.43 14.56 -41.48
C ARG A 24 -59.64 15.22 -42.12
N GLU A 25 -59.85 14.92 -43.38
CA GLU A 25 -61.07 15.23 -44.12
C GLU A 25 -62.27 14.70 -43.31
N SER A 26 -63.18 15.62 -42.99
CA SER A 26 -64.39 15.35 -42.23
C SER A 26 -65.33 14.46 -43.04
N SER A 27 -65.42 13.18 -42.66
CA SER A 27 -66.46 12.27 -43.13
C SER A 27 -67.86 12.80 -42.78
N PRO A 28 -68.87 12.56 -43.63
CA PRO A 28 -70.20 13.21 -43.54
C PRO A 28 -71.03 12.82 -42.30
N MET A 29 -70.51 11.96 -41.44
CA MET A 29 -71.15 11.57 -40.18
C MET A 29 -70.85 12.48 -38.98
N ALA A 30 -69.93 13.44 -39.12
CA ALA A 30 -69.44 14.23 -37.98
C ALA A 30 -70.30 15.45 -37.59
N ALA A 31 -71.38 15.76 -38.31
CA ALA A 31 -72.19 16.95 -38.03
C ALA A 31 -73.66 16.76 -38.37
N MET A 32 -74.42 16.13 -37.47
CA MET A 32 -75.88 16.27 -37.45
C MET A 32 -76.31 16.80 -36.08
N PRO A 33 -76.45 18.12 -35.91
CA PRO A 33 -77.28 18.69 -34.87
C PRO A 33 -78.74 18.65 -35.33
N THR A 34 -79.55 17.91 -34.59
CA THR A 34 -81.02 17.97 -34.59
C THR A 34 -81.48 19.39 -34.27
N ASN A 35 -82.19 20.05 -35.19
CA ASN A 35 -83.32 20.94 -34.89
C ASN A 35 -84.11 21.32 -36.16
N THR A 36 -85.42 21.39 -35.95
CA THR A 36 -86.57 21.45 -36.86
C THR A 36 -86.71 22.77 -37.64
N ILE A 37 -87.19 22.73 -38.91
CA ILE A 37 -88.33 23.48 -39.51
C ILE A 37 -88.33 23.35 -41.06
N ARG A 38 -89.55 23.13 -41.62
CA ARG A 38 -90.07 23.27 -43.01
C ARG A 38 -89.22 24.11 -43.99
N GLU A 39 -89.15 23.87 -45.30
CA GLU A 39 -90.23 23.63 -46.27
C GLU A 39 -89.65 23.34 -47.69
N ILE A 40 -90.51 22.85 -48.59
CA ILE A 40 -90.41 22.84 -50.08
C ILE A 40 -89.80 21.59 -50.76
N ALA A 41 -90.70 20.79 -51.34
CA ALA A 41 -90.47 19.78 -52.39
C ALA A 41 -90.25 20.45 -53.77
N PRO A 42 -89.79 19.74 -54.84
CA PRO A 42 -90.75 18.98 -55.68
C PRO A 42 -90.19 17.79 -56.52
N GLY A 43 -91.10 16.93 -57.01
CA GLY A 43 -90.92 16.15 -58.25
C GLY A 43 -91.33 14.66 -58.17
N LYS A 44 -92.61 14.27 -58.38
CA LYS A 44 -93.20 13.70 -59.64
C LYS A 44 -92.39 12.48 -60.17
N VAL A 45 -92.89 11.24 -60.34
CA VAL A 45 -94.10 10.78 -61.07
C VAL A 45 -94.43 9.29 -60.78
N ARG A 46 -95.73 9.03 -60.51
CA ARG A 46 -96.63 7.87 -60.83
C ARG A 46 -96.11 6.42 -60.95
N ARG A 47 -96.82 5.52 -60.26
CA ARG A 47 -97.73 4.56 -60.92
C ARG A 47 -99.05 4.46 -60.17
N SER A 48 -100.14 4.58 -60.92
CA SER A 48 -101.54 4.66 -60.51
C SER A 48 -102.30 3.44 -60.99
N THR A 49 -103.27 2.96 -60.20
CA THR A 49 -104.56 2.30 -60.54
C THR A 49 -104.98 1.44 -59.33
N VAL A 50 -106.19 1.39 -58.78
CA VAL A 50 -107.55 1.84 -59.12
C VAL A 50 -108.35 1.85 -57.80
N GLN A 51 -109.36 2.71 -57.72
CA GLN A 51 -110.15 3.03 -56.55
C GLN A 51 -111.52 2.31 -56.55
N VAL A 52 -112.03 2.04 -55.33
CA VAL A 52 -113.45 1.88 -54.90
C VAL A 52 -114.22 0.61 -55.28
N ARG A 53 -114.54 -0.20 -54.24
CA ARG A 53 -115.92 -0.51 -53.79
C ARG A 53 -115.87 -1.21 -52.42
N SER A 54 -116.55 -0.63 -51.42
CA SER A 54 -116.91 -1.26 -50.14
C SER A 54 -118.40 -1.68 -50.22
N PRO A 55 -118.90 -2.67 -49.46
CA PRO A 55 -118.87 -2.65 -47.99
C PRO A 55 -118.63 -4.00 -47.27
N SER A 56 -118.23 -3.86 -46.00
CA SER A 56 -118.54 -4.77 -44.89
C SER A 56 -117.69 -6.04 -44.70
N GLY A 57 -116.90 -6.05 -43.62
CA GLY A 57 -116.44 -7.25 -42.92
C GLY A 57 -114.99 -7.66 -43.15
N SER A 58 -114.01 -6.86 -42.70
CA SER A 58 -112.60 -7.28 -42.69
C SER A 58 -112.17 -7.75 -41.30
N PRO A 59 -111.58 -8.96 -41.14
CA PRO A 59 -110.72 -9.24 -40.01
C PRO A 59 -109.51 -8.30 -40.12
N LEU A 60 -109.02 -7.81 -38.98
CA LEU A 60 -107.84 -6.94 -38.90
C LEU A 60 -106.70 -7.51 -39.78
N PRO A 61 -106.02 -6.69 -40.60
CA PRO A 61 -104.84 -7.16 -41.32
C PRO A 61 -103.79 -7.56 -40.28
N SER A 62 -103.39 -8.83 -40.28
CA SER A 62 -102.17 -9.25 -39.60
C SER A 62 -101.01 -8.57 -40.29
N VAL A 63 -100.47 -7.52 -39.67
CA VAL A 63 -99.25 -6.85 -40.13
C VAL A 63 -98.09 -7.80 -39.81
N GLU A 64 -97.85 -8.74 -40.71
CA GLU A 64 -96.63 -9.54 -40.69
C GLU A 64 -95.50 -8.66 -41.21
N LEU A 65 -94.53 -8.38 -40.34
CA LEU A 65 -93.31 -7.67 -40.70
C LEU A 65 -92.53 -8.54 -41.70
N ASP A 66 -92.05 -7.93 -42.78
CA ASP A 66 -91.17 -8.60 -43.74
C ASP A 66 -89.87 -9.04 -43.04
N GLU A 67 -89.34 -10.20 -43.45
CA GLU A 67 -88.18 -10.86 -42.81
C GLU A 67 -86.95 -9.94 -42.75
N ALA A 68 -86.76 -9.10 -43.78
CA ALA A 68 -85.70 -8.09 -43.81
C ALA A 68 -85.82 -7.04 -42.70
N THR A 69 -87.06 -6.66 -42.34
CA THR A 69 -87.32 -5.71 -41.25
C THR A 69 -87.04 -6.36 -39.89
N ILE A 70 -87.42 -7.63 -39.72
CA ILE A 70 -87.14 -8.41 -38.51
C ILE A 70 -85.62 -8.57 -38.32
N ALA A 71 -84.87 -8.85 -39.38
CA ALA A 71 -83.41 -8.95 -39.34
C ALA A 71 -82.74 -7.64 -38.91
N LEU A 72 -83.16 -6.50 -39.46
CA LEU A 72 -82.64 -5.18 -39.07
C LEU A 72 -82.97 -4.82 -37.62
N ILE A 73 -84.15 -5.18 -37.12
CA ILE A 73 -84.51 -4.96 -35.72
C ILE A 73 -83.59 -5.77 -34.80
N LYS A 74 -83.34 -7.05 -35.13
CA LYS A 74 -82.42 -7.91 -34.36
C LYS A 74 -80.98 -7.39 -34.39
N GLU A 75 -80.51 -6.94 -35.55
CA GLU A 75 -79.17 -6.34 -35.68
C GLU A 75 -79.04 -5.07 -34.84
N ASN A 76 -80.03 -4.17 -34.91
CA ASN A 76 -80.05 -2.96 -34.09
C ASN A 76 -80.11 -3.28 -32.59
N GLU A 77 -80.88 -4.28 -32.18
CA GLU A 77 -80.93 -4.74 -30.79
C GLU A 77 -79.55 -5.25 -30.33
N GLN A 78 -78.88 -6.06 -31.13
CA GLN A 78 -77.52 -6.54 -30.85
C GLN A 78 -76.50 -5.41 -30.81
N MET A 79 -76.61 -4.43 -31.72
CA MET A 79 -75.76 -3.24 -31.70
C MET A 79 -75.96 -2.43 -30.42
N LEU A 80 -77.20 -2.21 -29.97
CA LEU A 80 -77.48 -1.50 -28.72
C LEU A 80 -76.93 -2.24 -27.49
N GLN A 81 -77.05 -3.58 -27.46
CA GLN A 81 -76.43 -4.39 -26.41
C GLN A 81 -74.89 -4.26 -26.42
N THR A 82 -74.28 -4.21 -27.61
CA THR A 82 -72.83 -4.03 -27.76
C THR A 82 -72.39 -2.63 -27.32
N ILE A 83 -73.15 -1.60 -27.69
CA ILE A 83 -72.88 -0.20 -27.31
C ILE A 83 -72.94 -0.06 -25.78
N THR A 84 -73.97 -0.61 -25.13
CA THR A 84 -74.11 -0.53 -23.67
C THR A 84 -72.98 -1.28 -22.95
N ALA A 85 -72.57 -2.45 -23.45
CA ALA A 85 -71.42 -3.18 -22.91
C ALA A 85 -70.09 -2.39 -23.05
N LEU A 86 -69.86 -1.76 -24.21
CA LEU A 86 -68.67 -0.93 -24.45
C LEU A 86 -68.68 0.34 -23.59
N GLN A 87 -69.83 0.98 -23.40
CA GLN A 87 -69.97 2.12 -22.50
C GLN A 87 -69.60 1.76 -21.06
N HIS A 88 -70.12 0.64 -20.56
CA HIS A 88 -69.81 0.18 -19.21
C HIS A 88 -68.32 -0.17 -19.04
N GLU A 89 -67.70 -0.83 -20.02
CA GLU A 89 -66.26 -1.12 -19.94
C GLU A 89 -65.41 0.17 -20.07
N LEU A 90 -65.86 1.16 -20.84
CA LEU A 90 -65.19 2.47 -20.92
C LEU A 90 -65.25 3.21 -19.58
N GLU A 91 -66.42 3.28 -18.93
CA GLU A 91 -66.57 3.88 -17.59
C GLU A 91 -65.67 3.18 -16.57
N LYS A 92 -65.63 1.85 -16.59
CA LYS A 92 -64.76 1.06 -15.72
C LYS A 92 -63.28 1.31 -15.98
N GLN A 93 -62.87 1.50 -17.23
CA GLN A 93 -61.49 1.86 -17.57
C GLN A 93 -61.13 3.29 -17.13
N GLN A 94 -62.06 4.24 -17.23
CA GLN A 94 -61.86 5.60 -16.74
C GLN A 94 -61.63 5.62 -15.23
N VAL A 95 -62.42 4.86 -14.46
CA VAL A 95 -62.23 4.73 -13.00
C VAL A 95 -60.84 4.16 -12.69
N ARG A 96 -60.44 3.06 -13.35
CA ARG A 96 -59.12 2.46 -13.16
C ARG A 96 -57.96 3.41 -13.49
N LEU A 97 -58.14 4.24 -14.53
CA LEU A 97 -57.14 5.22 -14.93
C LEU A 97 -57.02 6.33 -13.87
N SER A 98 -58.14 6.83 -13.34
CA SER A 98 -58.16 7.79 -12.24
C SER A 98 -57.44 7.25 -11.00
N ASP A 99 -57.74 6.01 -10.60
CA ASP A 99 -57.09 5.37 -9.44
C ASP A 99 -55.57 5.23 -9.65
N ALA A 100 -55.15 4.87 -10.86
CA ALA A 100 -53.73 4.74 -11.21
C ALA A 100 -53.01 6.10 -11.21
N GLU A 101 -53.67 7.16 -11.66
CA GLU A 101 -53.12 8.52 -11.61
C GLU A 101 -52.96 9.01 -10.18
N GLU A 102 -53.94 8.77 -9.31
CA GLU A 102 -53.83 9.07 -7.88
C GLU A 102 -52.67 8.30 -7.23
N ALA A 103 -52.55 7.00 -7.50
CA ALA A 103 -51.44 6.19 -7.00
C ALA A 103 -50.09 6.72 -7.48
N ARG A 104 -49.99 7.15 -8.74
CA ARG A 104 -48.77 7.75 -9.31
C ARG A 104 -48.40 9.04 -8.59
N VAL A 105 -49.37 9.90 -8.29
CA VAL A 105 -49.14 11.15 -7.55
C VAL A 105 -48.61 10.83 -6.15
N ARG A 106 -49.27 9.92 -5.41
CA ARG A 106 -48.83 9.52 -4.06
C ARG A 106 -47.41 8.96 -4.05
N LEU A 107 -47.06 8.09 -5.00
CA LEU A 107 -45.70 7.56 -5.12
C LEU A 107 -44.67 8.64 -5.47
N THR A 108 -45.08 9.63 -6.26
CA THR A 108 -44.20 10.76 -6.61
C THR A 108 -43.89 11.61 -5.38
N ASP A 109 -44.90 11.85 -4.55
CA ASP A 109 -44.76 12.58 -3.29
C ASP A 109 -43.88 11.78 -2.29
N GLU A 110 -44.10 10.47 -2.16
CA GLU A 110 -43.27 9.60 -1.31
C GLU A 110 -41.80 9.58 -1.77
N VAL A 111 -41.54 9.51 -3.09
CA VAL A 111 -40.18 9.59 -3.62
C VAL A 111 -39.55 10.97 -3.34
N ALA A 112 -40.32 12.05 -3.42
CA ALA A 112 -39.84 13.38 -3.08
C ALA A 112 -39.51 13.49 -1.59
N GLU A 113 -40.35 12.94 -0.72
CA GLU A 113 -40.12 12.87 0.71
C GLU A 113 -38.88 12.04 1.04
N LEU A 114 -38.75 10.84 0.49
CA LEU A 114 -37.57 9.98 0.69
C LEU A 114 -36.28 10.66 0.21
N ARG A 115 -36.32 11.40 -0.90
CA ARG A 115 -35.16 12.19 -1.37
C ARG A 115 -34.83 13.33 -0.40
N SER A 116 -35.85 13.99 0.16
CA SER A 116 -35.68 15.03 1.18
C SER A 116 -35.07 14.46 2.46
N GLN A 117 -35.63 13.35 2.96
CA GLN A 117 -35.12 12.63 4.13
C GLN A 117 -33.68 12.13 3.90
N LEU A 118 -33.37 11.59 2.72
CA LEU A 118 -32.00 11.22 2.35
C LEU A 118 -31.07 12.44 2.33
N GLY A 119 -31.53 13.57 1.80
CA GLY A 119 -30.81 14.84 1.84
C GLY A 119 -30.53 15.29 3.28
N LEU A 120 -31.52 15.23 4.16
CA LEU A 120 -31.38 15.53 5.58
C LEU A 120 -30.43 14.55 6.28
N ALA A 121 -30.54 13.24 6.03
CA ALA A 121 -29.61 12.24 6.56
C ALA A 121 -28.17 12.48 6.08
N THR A 122 -27.97 12.90 4.82
CA THR A 122 -26.62 13.31 4.36
C THR A 122 -26.11 14.59 5.02
N SER A 123 -27.00 15.44 5.53
CA SER A 123 -26.64 16.62 6.32
C SER A 123 -26.35 16.29 7.80
N GLU A 124 -27.02 15.29 8.38
CA GLU A 124 -26.72 14.77 9.72
C GLU A 124 -25.43 13.94 9.75
N VAL A 125 -25.10 13.28 8.62
CA VAL A 125 -23.81 12.62 8.38
C VAL A 125 -22.75 13.62 7.89
N THR A 126 -22.79 14.83 8.44
CA THR A 126 -21.67 15.75 8.36
C THR A 126 -20.80 15.55 9.60
N THR A 127 -19.48 15.70 9.48
CA THR A 127 -18.62 15.79 10.68
C THR A 127 -19.14 16.89 11.61
N SER A 128 -18.72 16.93 12.86
CA SER A 128 -18.99 18.04 13.81
C SER A 128 -18.62 19.45 13.29
N THR A 129 -18.00 19.53 12.11
CA THR A 129 -17.62 20.71 11.34
C THR A 129 -18.54 21.03 10.13
N GLY A 130 -19.64 20.31 9.94
CA GLY A 130 -20.64 20.59 8.88
C GLY A 130 -20.23 20.18 7.46
N LYS A 131 -19.17 19.38 7.30
CA LYS A 131 -18.75 18.84 5.99
C LYS A 131 -19.34 17.46 5.78
N VAL A 132 -19.95 17.24 4.61
CA VAL A 132 -20.54 15.94 4.22
C VAL A 132 -19.45 14.87 4.26
N LEU A 133 -19.62 13.85 5.12
CA LEU A 133 -18.68 12.73 5.20
C LEU A 133 -18.83 11.85 3.97
N ASN A 134 -17.92 12.00 3.03
CA ASN A 134 -17.74 11.01 1.99
C ASN A 134 -17.00 9.81 2.59
N TYR A 135 -17.73 8.87 3.19
CA TYR A 135 -17.15 7.67 3.83
C TYR A 135 -16.23 6.87 2.91
N LYS A 136 -16.49 6.88 1.59
CA LYS A 136 -15.61 6.23 0.63
C LYS A 136 -14.23 6.89 0.59
N ALA A 137 -14.18 8.22 0.58
CA ALA A 137 -12.93 8.97 0.60
C ALA A 137 -12.19 8.82 1.95
N ALA A 138 -12.92 8.91 3.06
CA ALA A 138 -12.32 8.72 4.39
C ALA A 138 -11.74 7.30 4.55
N PHE A 139 -12.43 6.28 4.03
CA PHE A 139 -11.92 4.90 4.03
C PHE A 139 -10.67 4.75 3.16
N THR A 140 -10.63 5.33 1.96
CA THR A 140 -9.44 5.27 1.11
C THR A 140 -8.25 6.00 1.71
N ASP A 141 -8.49 7.14 2.36
CA ASP A 141 -7.44 7.91 3.04
C ASP A 141 -6.87 7.12 4.23
N LEU A 142 -7.75 6.48 5.02
CA LEU A 142 -7.36 5.64 6.14
C LEU A 142 -6.60 4.39 5.68
N GLN A 143 -7.03 3.75 4.60
CA GLN A 143 -6.36 2.61 3.99
C GLN A 143 -4.94 3.00 3.52
N HIS A 144 -4.80 4.14 2.85
CA HIS A 144 -3.50 4.64 2.41
C HIS A 144 -2.58 4.96 3.60
N ALA A 145 -3.11 5.60 4.65
CA ALA A 145 -2.35 5.86 5.87
C ALA A 145 -1.89 4.57 6.56
N PHE A 146 -2.73 3.54 6.59
CA PHE A 146 -2.38 2.22 7.12
C PHE A 146 -1.25 1.56 6.32
N ASP A 147 -1.35 1.56 4.99
CA ASP A 147 -0.32 0.99 4.12
C ASP A 147 1.02 1.74 4.26
N GLN A 148 0.97 3.06 4.42
CA GLN A 148 2.15 3.88 4.66
C GLN A 148 2.79 3.56 6.02
N LEU A 149 1.98 3.49 7.08
CA LEU A 149 2.46 3.15 8.42
C LEU A 149 3.10 1.77 8.47
N LYS A 150 2.53 0.81 7.72
CA LYS A 150 3.09 -0.54 7.60
C LYS A 150 4.48 -0.53 6.96
N LYS A 151 4.65 0.22 5.85
CA LYS A 151 5.96 0.39 5.21
C LYS A 151 6.97 1.04 6.15
N ASP A 152 6.57 2.07 6.88
CA ASP A 152 7.45 2.76 7.82
C ASP A 152 7.84 1.86 9.01
N SER A 153 6.90 1.03 9.49
CA SER A 153 7.15 0.00 10.51
C SER A 153 8.17 -1.05 10.02
N ASP A 154 8.01 -1.55 8.79
CA ASP A 154 8.94 -2.54 8.23
C ASP A 154 10.34 -1.91 8.02
N ALA A 155 10.40 -0.67 7.52
CA ALA A 155 11.66 0.05 7.33
C ALA A 155 12.39 0.35 8.66
N THR A 156 11.65 0.68 9.71
CA THR A 156 12.24 0.91 11.04
C THR A 156 12.73 -0.39 11.67
N LYS A 157 12.01 -1.51 11.47
CA LYS A 157 12.45 -2.83 11.89
C LYS A 157 13.74 -3.26 11.19
N GLU A 158 13.83 -3.07 9.86
CA GLU A 158 15.04 -3.39 9.09
C GLU A 158 16.23 -2.55 9.56
N LYS A 159 16.04 -1.23 9.75
CA LYS A 159 17.09 -0.35 10.29
C LYS A 159 17.58 -0.79 11.68
N LEU A 160 16.67 -1.26 12.54
CA LEU A 160 17.02 -1.77 13.86
C LEU A 160 17.82 -3.08 13.77
N GLU A 161 17.43 -4.00 12.89
CA GLU A 161 18.16 -5.25 12.65
C GLU A 161 19.57 -4.97 12.09
N GLU A 162 19.69 -4.04 11.14
CA GLU A 162 20.98 -3.59 10.62
C GLU A 162 21.86 -2.96 11.70
N ALA A 163 21.30 -2.05 12.51
CA ALA A 163 22.03 -1.40 13.59
C ALA A 163 22.54 -2.44 14.61
N THR A 164 21.68 -3.39 14.98
CA THR A 164 22.04 -4.50 15.88
C THR A 164 23.15 -5.37 15.28
N LYS A 165 23.09 -5.65 13.98
CA LYS A 165 24.13 -6.41 13.27
C LYS A 165 25.45 -5.64 13.21
N ARG A 166 25.43 -4.34 12.93
CA ARG A 166 26.62 -3.47 12.95
C ARG A 166 27.25 -3.44 14.34
N GLU A 167 26.46 -3.27 15.39
CA GLU A 167 26.94 -3.27 16.78
C GLU A 167 27.61 -4.60 17.14
N ARG A 168 26.99 -5.73 16.77
CA ARG A 168 27.56 -7.06 17.01
C ARG A 168 28.91 -7.25 16.30
N LEU A 169 29.02 -6.81 15.05
CA LEU A 169 30.28 -6.86 14.30
C LEU A 169 31.34 -5.93 14.90
N PHE A 170 30.94 -4.73 15.34
CA PHE A 170 31.84 -3.80 16.02
C PHE A 170 32.39 -4.39 17.33
N MET A 171 31.52 -4.95 18.17
CA MET A 171 31.93 -5.62 19.41
C MET A 171 32.85 -6.83 19.15
N GLN A 172 32.56 -7.63 18.13
CA GLN A 172 33.41 -8.75 17.76
C GLN A 172 34.78 -8.26 17.27
N GLY A 173 34.81 -7.21 16.45
CA GLY A 173 36.03 -6.55 16.01
C GLY A 173 36.86 -6.02 17.19
N ALA A 174 36.23 -5.24 18.08
CA ALA A 174 36.86 -4.71 19.27
C ALA A 174 37.44 -5.81 20.18
N SER A 175 36.72 -6.92 20.37
CA SER A 175 37.20 -8.08 21.12
C SER A 175 38.45 -8.70 20.48
N THR A 176 38.45 -8.87 19.15
CA THR A 176 39.63 -9.39 18.44
C THR A 176 40.82 -8.44 18.50
N THR A 177 40.60 -7.13 18.40
CA THR A 177 41.65 -6.11 18.52
C THR A 177 42.22 -6.06 19.94
N ALA A 178 41.36 -6.11 20.97
CA ALA A 178 41.78 -6.14 22.37
C ALA A 178 42.65 -7.37 22.67
N ARG A 179 42.26 -8.55 22.16
CA ARG A 179 43.09 -9.77 22.27
C ARG A 179 44.45 -9.59 21.61
N ARG A 180 44.48 -9.12 20.36
CA ARG A 180 45.75 -8.85 19.66
C ARG A 180 46.64 -7.85 20.39
N GLN A 181 46.05 -6.81 20.98
CA GLN A 181 46.81 -5.84 21.79
C GLN A 181 47.36 -6.47 23.07
N SER A 182 46.60 -7.34 23.74
CA SER A 182 47.11 -8.13 24.87
C SER A 182 48.30 -8.98 24.46
N ASP A 183 48.15 -9.74 23.36
CA ASP A 183 49.21 -10.62 22.85
C ASP A 183 50.48 -9.82 22.46
N MET A 184 50.31 -8.65 21.82
CA MET A 184 51.43 -7.77 21.50
C MET A 184 52.08 -7.15 22.74
N LYS A 185 51.29 -6.82 23.77
CA LYS A 185 51.83 -6.30 25.03
C LYS A 185 52.62 -7.38 25.77
N GLU A 186 52.08 -8.59 25.86
CA GLU A 186 52.75 -9.73 26.51
C GLU A 186 54.07 -10.06 25.82
N SER A 187 54.10 -10.06 24.49
CA SER A 187 55.35 -10.26 23.73
C SER A 187 56.35 -9.11 23.93
N PHE A 188 55.89 -7.86 24.01
CA PHE A 188 56.77 -6.72 24.29
C PHE A 188 57.34 -6.74 25.72
N ASP A 189 56.53 -7.10 26.71
CA ASP A 189 56.94 -7.23 28.11
C ASP A 189 58.00 -8.35 28.25
N LEU A 190 57.84 -9.46 27.52
CA LEU A 190 58.80 -10.56 27.48
C LEU A 190 60.15 -10.14 26.87
N VAL A 191 60.13 -9.41 25.75
CA VAL A 191 61.34 -8.84 25.13
C VAL A 191 62.01 -7.84 26.08
N THR A 192 61.23 -6.98 26.73
CA THR A 192 61.74 -6.01 27.72
C THR A 192 62.44 -6.71 28.89
N LEU A 193 61.86 -7.80 29.38
CA LEU A 193 62.45 -8.63 30.42
C LEU A 193 63.76 -9.30 29.97
N ALA A 194 63.78 -9.86 28.75
CA ALA A 194 64.98 -10.46 28.17
C ALA A 194 66.11 -9.44 27.94
N MET A 195 65.79 -8.18 27.61
CA MET A 195 66.77 -7.13 27.36
C MET A 195 67.32 -6.47 28.65
N ARG A 196 66.74 -6.74 29.82
CA ARG A 196 67.17 -6.15 31.10
C ARG A 196 68.61 -6.52 31.48
N MET A 197 68.97 -7.80 31.34
CA MET A 197 70.31 -8.30 31.69
C MET A 197 71.38 -7.80 30.71
N PRO A 198 71.19 -7.88 29.38
CA PRO A 198 72.12 -7.30 28.39
C PRO A 198 72.41 -5.83 28.62
N ASN A 199 71.39 -5.03 28.94
CA ASN A 199 71.59 -3.61 29.22
C ASN A 199 72.46 -3.39 30.47
N SER A 200 72.24 -4.17 31.53
CA SER A 200 73.08 -4.12 32.74
C SER A 200 74.51 -4.59 32.50
N PHE A 201 74.69 -5.58 31.61
CA PHE A 201 75.99 -6.10 31.21
C PHE A 201 76.78 -5.07 30.40
N LEU A 202 76.16 -4.44 29.40
CA LEU A 202 76.80 -3.39 28.59
C LEU A 202 77.21 -2.18 29.45
N ALA A 203 76.37 -1.79 30.42
CA ALA A 203 76.74 -0.75 31.38
C ALA A 203 77.97 -1.14 32.23
N SER A 204 78.07 -2.41 32.62
CA SER A 204 79.22 -2.93 33.38
C SER A 204 80.49 -2.98 32.54
N ILE A 205 80.39 -3.40 31.27
CA ILE A 205 81.51 -3.35 30.32
C ILE A 205 81.99 -1.92 30.11
N ARG A 206 81.08 -0.96 29.95
CA ARG A 206 81.46 0.45 29.78
C ARG A 206 82.32 0.94 30.94
N ARG A 207 81.94 0.61 32.17
CA ARG A 207 82.74 0.93 33.38
C ARG A 207 84.11 0.24 33.38
N ILE A 208 84.18 -1.01 32.92
CA ILE A 208 85.46 -1.73 32.81
C ILE A 208 86.35 -1.09 31.74
N MET A 209 85.79 -0.72 30.58
CA MET A 209 86.53 0.00 29.53
C MET A 209 87.00 1.38 29.98
N GLU A 210 86.19 2.12 30.74
CA GLU A 210 86.59 3.40 31.34
C GLU A 210 87.79 3.22 32.27
N LYS A 211 87.81 2.16 33.09
CA LYS A 211 88.95 1.81 33.96
C LYS A 211 90.17 1.33 33.19
N LEU A 212 89.99 0.65 32.05
CA LEU A 212 91.08 0.21 31.18
C LEU A 212 91.75 1.38 30.43
N ASN A 213 90.95 2.38 30.06
CA ASN A 213 91.39 3.58 29.35
C ASN A 213 91.97 4.67 30.27
N ASP A 214 92.04 4.44 31.58
CA ASP A 214 92.66 5.37 32.53
C ASP A 214 94.19 5.38 32.35
N PRO A 215 94.80 6.49 31.90
CA PRO A 215 96.23 6.57 31.62
C PRO A 215 97.10 6.48 32.90
N ALA A 216 96.52 6.64 34.09
CA ALA A 216 97.23 6.53 35.36
C ALA A 216 97.48 5.06 35.79
N LEU A 217 96.87 4.09 35.12
CA LEU A 217 96.91 2.68 35.48
C LEU A 217 98.01 1.92 34.74
N ARG A 218 99.04 1.49 35.48
CA ARG A 218 100.12 0.63 34.97
C ARG A 218 99.57 -0.72 34.49
N PRO A 219 100.06 -1.29 33.37
CA PRO A 219 99.59 -2.56 32.82
C PRO A 219 99.56 -3.70 33.85
N ALA A 220 100.57 -3.80 34.72
CA ALA A 220 100.66 -4.82 35.76
C ALA A 220 99.55 -4.74 36.85
N ASP A 221 98.99 -3.55 37.07
CA ASP A 221 97.95 -3.32 38.09
C ASP A 221 96.53 -3.40 37.53
N ARG A 222 96.35 -3.30 36.20
CA ARG A 222 95.05 -3.36 35.51
C ARG A 222 94.36 -4.70 35.75
N GLN A 223 95.09 -5.79 35.58
CA GLN A 223 94.56 -7.13 35.79
C GLN A 223 94.08 -7.34 37.22
N ARG A 224 94.82 -6.85 38.22
CA ARG A 224 94.48 -7.00 39.64
C ARG A 224 93.24 -6.17 40.02
N LYS A 225 93.11 -4.94 39.51
CA LYS A 225 91.97 -4.06 39.84
C LYS A 225 90.68 -4.43 39.10
N LEU A 226 90.78 -5.07 37.93
CA LEU A 226 89.62 -5.43 37.11
C LEU A 226 89.14 -6.86 37.33
N LYS A 227 89.93 -7.70 38.01
CA LYS A 227 89.60 -9.10 38.27
C LYS A 227 88.22 -9.27 38.91
N ASP A 228 87.95 -8.53 39.98
CA ASP A 228 86.68 -8.65 40.71
C ASP A 228 85.47 -8.20 39.86
N ASP A 229 85.65 -7.17 39.02
CA ASP A 229 84.61 -6.71 38.11
C ASP A 229 84.33 -7.72 36.98
N ILE A 230 85.39 -8.36 36.47
CA ILE A 230 85.29 -9.40 35.44
C ILE A 230 84.65 -10.66 36.02
N ASP A 231 85.10 -11.14 37.18
CA ASP A 231 84.55 -12.32 37.86
C ASP A 231 83.05 -12.12 38.18
N ARG A 232 82.66 -10.90 38.60
CA ARG A 232 81.26 -10.52 38.82
C ARG A 232 80.45 -10.53 37.52
N LEU A 233 81.02 -10.04 36.44
CA LEU A 233 80.37 -10.00 35.13
C LEU A 233 80.20 -11.42 34.54
N GLU A 234 81.17 -12.30 34.77
CA GLU A 234 81.09 -13.72 34.40
C GLU A 234 80.01 -14.46 35.17
N ALA A 235 79.91 -14.23 36.49
CA ALA A 235 78.84 -14.80 37.29
C ALA A 235 77.45 -14.35 36.78
N GLN A 236 77.32 -13.09 36.33
CA GLN A 236 76.09 -12.58 35.73
C GLN A 236 75.76 -13.24 34.39
N VAL A 237 76.75 -13.49 33.52
CA VAL A 237 76.55 -14.21 32.25
C VAL A 237 76.20 -15.67 32.50
N ALA A 238 76.88 -16.34 33.43
CA ALA A 238 76.62 -17.72 33.79
C ALA A 238 75.20 -17.91 34.39
N ALA A 239 74.75 -16.97 35.23
CA ALA A 239 73.40 -16.95 35.77
C ALA A 239 72.33 -16.68 34.70
N TYR A 240 72.70 -16.04 33.59
CA TYR A 240 71.81 -15.74 32.46
C TYR A 240 71.67 -16.90 31.46
N LYS A 241 72.35 -18.02 31.68
CA LYS A 241 72.31 -19.18 30.78
C LYS A 241 70.86 -19.69 30.63
N PRO A 242 70.30 -19.70 29.40
CA PRO A 242 68.95 -20.19 29.19
C PRO A 242 68.85 -21.68 29.52
N SER A 243 67.83 -22.07 30.28
CA SER A 243 67.56 -23.47 30.60
C SER A 243 67.15 -24.21 29.32
N THR A 244 67.88 -25.27 28.96
CA THR A 244 67.61 -26.08 27.76
C THR A 244 66.46 -27.07 27.93
N ALA A 245 65.79 -27.07 29.10
CA ALA A 245 64.86 -28.13 29.50
C ALA A 245 63.42 -28.01 28.97
N SER A 246 63.07 -26.97 28.20
CA SER A 246 61.67 -26.74 27.78
C SER A 246 61.41 -26.89 26.27
N LEU A 247 62.14 -27.76 25.59
CA LEU A 247 61.97 -28.04 24.16
C LEU A 247 60.81 -29.02 23.84
N GLY A 248 59.92 -29.31 24.79
CA GLY A 248 58.95 -30.41 24.67
C GLY A 248 57.55 -30.18 25.24
N SER A 249 56.98 -28.96 25.18
CA SER A 249 55.55 -28.77 25.48
C SER A 249 54.80 -28.45 24.19
N ALA A 250 54.14 -29.47 23.64
CA ALA A 250 53.27 -29.39 22.48
C ALA A 250 51.88 -28.87 22.86
N ASP A 251 51.80 -27.62 23.33
CA ASP A 251 50.59 -26.82 23.21
C ASP A 251 50.85 -25.42 23.75
N SER A 252 50.25 -24.43 23.07
CA SER A 252 50.32 -22.99 23.32
C SER A 252 51.63 -22.26 22.93
N THR A 253 51.53 -21.51 21.83
CA THR A 253 52.34 -20.34 21.42
C THR A 253 53.87 -20.51 21.31
N PRO A 254 54.50 -20.09 20.19
CA PRO A 254 55.97 -20.15 20.07
C PRO A 254 56.60 -19.29 21.17
N ASN A 255 57.29 -19.93 22.12
CA ASN A 255 57.98 -19.26 23.20
C ASN A 255 59.24 -18.56 22.64
N VAL A 256 59.06 -17.34 22.11
CA VAL A 256 60.10 -16.49 21.51
C VAL A 256 61.21 -16.14 22.52
N ASP A 257 60.99 -16.35 23.82
CA ASP A 257 61.96 -16.09 24.89
C ASP A 257 63.21 -16.96 24.77
N ILE A 258 63.06 -18.23 24.39
CA ILE A 258 64.18 -19.19 24.40
C ILE A 258 65.20 -18.87 23.29
N PRO A 259 64.81 -18.66 22.01
CA PRO A 259 65.76 -18.30 20.97
C PRO A 259 66.42 -16.94 21.21
N VAL A 260 65.65 -15.94 21.70
CA VAL A 260 66.19 -14.60 21.96
C VAL A 260 67.22 -14.64 23.10
N ARG A 261 66.92 -15.31 24.22
CA ARG A 261 67.89 -15.47 25.32
C ARG A 261 69.11 -16.27 24.91
N GLN A 262 68.98 -17.27 24.04
CA GLN A 262 70.11 -18.03 23.50
C GLN A 262 71.03 -17.16 22.65
N CYS A 263 70.49 -16.38 21.71
CA CYS A 263 71.26 -15.44 20.90
C CYS A 263 71.98 -14.41 21.76
N VAL A 264 71.26 -13.85 22.73
CA VAL A 264 71.79 -12.86 23.67
C VAL A 264 72.91 -13.49 24.52
N HIS A 265 72.71 -14.66 25.11
CA HIS A 265 73.74 -15.33 25.90
C HIS A 265 74.99 -15.67 25.07
N ALA A 266 74.83 -16.10 23.82
CA ALA A 266 75.95 -16.35 22.92
C ALA A 266 76.76 -15.07 22.66
N PHE A 267 76.08 -13.96 22.37
CA PHE A 267 76.72 -12.65 22.21
C PHE A 267 77.47 -12.19 23.46
N LEU A 268 76.85 -12.29 24.64
CA LEU A 268 77.48 -11.95 25.93
C LEU A 268 78.74 -12.80 26.18
N SER A 269 78.68 -14.10 25.86
CA SER A 269 79.80 -15.04 26.03
C SER A 269 80.99 -14.69 25.13
N VAL A 270 80.73 -14.27 23.88
CA VAL A 270 81.77 -13.81 22.96
C VAL A 270 82.44 -12.54 23.49
N ILE A 271 81.66 -11.56 23.94
CA ILE A 271 82.22 -10.32 24.50
C ILE A 271 83.06 -10.60 25.74
N MET A 272 82.62 -11.49 26.64
CA MET A 272 83.42 -11.86 27.81
C MET A 272 84.76 -12.49 27.44
N THR A 273 84.78 -13.27 26.36
CA THR A 273 86.03 -13.87 25.86
C THR A 273 86.97 -12.80 25.31
N LEU A 274 86.45 -11.83 24.57
CA LEU A 274 87.23 -10.70 24.06
C LEU A 274 87.77 -9.83 25.20
N LEU A 275 86.95 -9.51 26.19
CA LEU A 275 87.34 -8.70 27.36
C LEU A 275 88.45 -9.38 28.19
N ARG A 276 88.37 -10.71 28.37
CA ARG A 276 89.43 -11.48 29.03
C ARG A 276 90.76 -11.42 28.28
N ASN A 277 90.70 -11.50 26.95
CA ASN A 277 91.91 -11.46 26.13
C ASN A 277 92.56 -10.07 26.20
N GLU A 278 91.76 -9.00 26.16
CA GLU A 278 92.25 -7.63 26.27
C GLU A 278 92.90 -7.32 27.62
N VAL A 279 92.33 -7.83 28.72
CA VAL A 279 92.86 -7.61 30.08
C VAL A 279 94.12 -8.45 30.35
N ARG A 280 94.36 -9.50 29.56
CA ARG A 280 95.54 -10.38 29.66
C ARG A 280 96.67 -10.00 28.70
N ALA A 281 96.40 -9.16 27.71
CA ALA A 281 97.38 -8.60 26.78
C ALA A 281 98.16 -7.45 27.45
#